data_AF-A0A4W5P1X6-F1
#
_entry.id   AF-A0A4W5P1X6-F1
#
_cell.length_a   1.000
_cell.length_b   1.000
_cell.length_c   1.000
_cell.angle_alpha   90.00
_cell.angle_beta   90.00
_cell.angle_gamma   90.00
#
_symmetry.space_group_name_H-M   'P 1'
#
loop_
_entity.id
_entity.type
_entity.pdbx_description
1 polymer ?
#
loop_
_entity_poly.entity_id
_entity_poly.type
_entity_poly.pdbx_seq_one_letter_code
_entity_poly.pdbx_strand_id
1 'polypeptide(L)'
;VNNSTLLPVLVSECTVENITQVTISENTFPFNYETVTKFNCCLTAKTVNDNLDAITAKVDDQEYLEVVLARLREAYSANSTIPEAKVQVLGPASHVATNADITMWSITKIDTLSALMDSSYGNWDAAMAQAIVSKYLRTSGNTLGSAELNSIGGPNLCSLDTSLLWTITQSSLR
;
A
#
# COMPACT_ATOMS: atom_id res chain seq x y z
N VAL A 1 25.84 2.62 9.94
CA VAL A 1 25.00 2.11 11.04
C VAL A 1 23.67 1.74 10.40
N ASN A 2 23.54 0.48 9.99
CA ASN A 2 22.40 -0.01 9.22
C ASN A 2 21.37 -0.54 10.22
N ASN A 3 20.45 0.31 10.67
CA ASN A 3 19.35 -0.13 11.51
C ASN A 3 18.16 -0.48 10.61
N SER A 4 18.27 -1.64 9.95
CA SER A 4 17.12 -2.25 9.29
C SER A 4 16.51 -3.19 10.32
N THR A 5 15.50 -2.70 11.05
CA THR A 5 14.62 -3.52 11.88
C THR A 5 13.74 -4.36 10.95
N LEU A 6 14.36 -5.36 10.32
CA LEU A 6 13.64 -6.55 9.90
C LEU A 6 13.18 -7.21 11.19
N LEU A 7 11.88 -7.15 11.46
CA LEU A 7 11.24 -8.03 12.43
C LEU A 7 11.79 -9.45 12.19
N PRO A 8 12.41 -10.10 13.19
CA PRO A 8 12.99 -11.41 12.99
C PRO A 8 11.87 -12.36 12.57
N VAL A 9 12.04 -13.02 11.43
CA VAL A 9 11.18 -14.13 11.00
C VAL A 9 11.49 -15.32 11.92
N LEU A 10 11.04 -15.23 13.16
CA LEU A 10 10.81 -16.40 13.98
C LEU A 10 9.56 -17.03 13.37
N VAL A 11 9.72 -18.15 12.65
CA VAL A 11 8.59 -19.00 12.29
C VAL A 11 8.08 -19.60 13.60
N SER A 12 7.30 -18.83 14.34
CA SER A 12 6.52 -19.33 15.45
C SER A 12 5.24 -19.87 14.86
N GLU A 13 4.97 -21.16 15.04
CA GLU A 13 3.69 -21.75 14.67
C GLU A 13 2.55 -20.95 15.30
N CYS A 14 1.47 -20.72 14.54
CA CYS A 14 0.28 -20.06 15.08
C CYS A 14 -0.19 -20.84 16.31
N THR A 15 -0.22 -20.18 17.47
CA THR A 15 -0.58 -20.80 18.76
C THR A 15 -2.08 -20.85 19.01
N VAL A 16 -2.86 -20.31 18.07
CA VAL A 16 -4.32 -20.35 18.01
C VAL A 16 -4.73 -20.98 16.67
N GLU A 17 -5.71 -20.42 15.96
CA GLU A 17 -6.11 -20.83 14.62
C GLU A 17 -5.56 -19.87 13.56
N ASN A 18 -5.11 -20.43 12.43
CA ASN A 18 -4.66 -19.64 11.27
C ASN A 18 -5.79 -18.72 10.78
N ILE A 19 -5.42 -17.52 10.34
CA ILE A 19 -6.38 -16.59 9.73
C ILE A 19 -6.83 -17.17 8.40
N THR A 20 -8.13 -17.41 8.29
CA THR A 20 -8.81 -17.87 7.06
C THR A 20 -9.78 -16.82 6.54
N GLN A 21 -10.31 -17.04 5.34
CA GLN A 21 -11.40 -16.21 4.80
C GLN A 21 -12.62 -16.18 5.73
N VAL A 22 -12.93 -17.29 6.41
CA VAL A 22 -14.05 -17.35 7.38
C VAL A 22 -13.77 -16.39 8.53
N THR A 23 -12.58 -16.46 9.13
CA THR A 23 -12.18 -15.56 10.21
C THR A 23 -12.20 -14.10 9.78
N ILE A 24 -11.69 -13.78 8.58
CA ILE A 24 -11.71 -12.42 8.02
C ILE A 24 -13.14 -11.91 7.83
N SER A 25 -14.09 -12.78 7.53
CA SER A 25 -15.50 -12.38 7.33
C SER A 25 -16.21 -11.99 8.63
N GLU A 26 -15.73 -12.45 9.79
CA GLU A 26 -16.32 -12.14 11.09
C GLU A 26 -16.20 -10.65 11.45
N ASN A 27 -17.21 -10.09 12.11
CA ASN A 27 -17.20 -8.68 12.53
C ASN A 27 -16.20 -8.40 13.66
N THR A 28 -15.70 -9.44 14.31
CA THR A 28 -14.72 -9.38 15.40
C THR A 28 -13.28 -9.39 14.90
N PHE A 29 -13.03 -9.65 13.62
CA PHE A 29 -11.69 -9.54 13.05
C PHE A 29 -11.24 -8.06 13.00
N PRO A 30 -9.99 -7.71 13.38
CA PRO A 30 -8.88 -8.59 13.77
C PRO A 30 -8.72 -8.84 15.29
N PHE A 31 -9.67 -8.42 16.13
CA PHE A 31 -9.54 -8.40 17.59
C PHE A 31 -9.31 -9.78 18.25
N ASN A 32 -9.68 -10.87 17.59
CA ASN A 32 -9.37 -12.22 18.06
C ASN A 32 -7.86 -12.57 17.97
N TYR A 33 -7.06 -11.74 17.30
CA TYR A 33 -5.61 -11.81 17.25
C TYR A 33 -5.00 -10.67 18.08
N GLU A 34 -5.26 -10.67 19.38
CA GLU A 34 -5.01 -9.59 20.36
C GLU A 34 -3.64 -8.87 20.32
N THR A 35 -2.60 -9.49 19.75
CA THR A 35 -1.29 -8.88 19.62
C THR A 35 -0.78 -8.98 18.18
N VAL A 36 -0.01 -7.99 17.74
CA VAL A 36 0.62 -8.02 16.41
C VAL A 36 1.46 -9.28 16.21
N THR A 37 2.09 -9.80 17.27
CA THR A 37 2.81 -11.08 17.22
C THR A 37 1.87 -12.24 16.88
N LYS A 38 0.72 -12.37 17.56
CA LYS A 38 -0.28 -13.41 17.24
C LYS A 38 -0.80 -13.24 15.82
N PHE A 39 -1.14 -12.01 15.42
CA PHE A 39 -1.61 -11.70 14.08
C PHE A 39 -0.59 -12.10 13.01
N ASN A 40 0.67 -11.70 13.17
CA ASN A 40 1.76 -12.04 12.26
C ASN A 40 1.99 -13.54 12.15
N CYS A 41 1.97 -14.26 13.28
CA CYS A 41 2.21 -15.70 13.27
C CYS A 41 1.08 -16.51 12.63
N CYS A 42 -0.16 -16.00 12.68
CA CYS A 42 -1.34 -16.68 12.16
C CYS A 42 -1.78 -16.19 10.77
N LEU A 43 -1.22 -15.09 10.26
CA LEU A 43 -1.51 -14.56 8.92
C LEU A 43 -0.52 -15.10 7.89
N THR A 44 -1.02 -15.83 6.89
CA THR A 44 -0.16 -16.35 5.80
C THR A 44 -0.12 -15.41 4.60
N ALA A 45 0.98 -15.45 3.84
CA ALA A 45 1.13 -14.72 2.59
C ALA A 45 0.01 -15.04 1.58
N LYS A 46 -0.38 -16.33 1.49
CA LYS A 46 -1.48 -16.77 0.63
C LYS A 46 -2.82 -16.17 1.07
N THR A 47 -3.12 -16.19 2.37
CA THR A 47 -4.34 -15.58 2.90
C THR A 47 -4.43 -14.10 2.55
N VAL A 48 -3.34 -13.35 2.71
CA VAL A 48 -3.29 -11.93 2.34
C VAL A 48 -3.48 -11.73 0.85
N ASN A 49 -2.75 -12.48 0.03
CA ASN A 49 -2.90 -12.38 -1.43
C ASN A 49 -4.34 -12.61 -1.87
N ASP A 50 -5.02 -13.60 -1.31
CA ASP A 50 -6.36 -13.99 -1.77
C ASP A 50 -7.45 -13.07 -1.21
N ASN A 51 -7.23 -12.41 -0.07
CA ASN A 51 -8.27 -11.67 0.67
C ASN A 51 -7.89 -10.22 1.02
N LEU A 52 -6.90 -9.63 0.34
CA LEU A 52 -6.30 -8.33 0.68
C LEU A 52 -7.35 -7.24 0.97
N ASP A 53 -8.29 -7.03 0.05
CA ASP A 53 -9.35 -6.01 0.16
C ASP A 53 -10.20 -6.18 1.44
N ALA A 54 -10.63 -7.41 1.74
CA ALA A 54 -11.41 -7.70 2.94
C ALA A 54 -10.61 -7.48 4.24
N ILE A 55 -9.29 -7.68 4.20
CA ILE A 55 -8.40 -7.44 5.34
C ILE A 55 -8.21 -5.94 5.54
N THR A 56 -7.84 -5.19 4.49
CA THR A 56 -7.55 -3.76 4.57
C THR A 56 -8.80 -2.91 4.82
N ALA A 57 -10.00 -3.46 4.58
CA ALA A 57 -11.26 -2.85 4.97
C ALA A 57 -11.56 -2.96 6.49
N LYS A 58 -10.88 -3.83 7.23
CA LYS A 58 -11.15 -4.11 8.66
C LYS A 58 -9.98 -3.82 9.60
N VAL A 59 -8.77 -3.71 9.07
CA VAL A 59 -7.56 -3.43 9.86
C VAL A 59 -7.20 -1.96 9.68
N ASP A 60 -7.07 -1.23 10.78
CA ASP A 60 -6.67 0.18 10.83
C ASP A 60 -5.47 0.45 11.77
N ASP A 61 -5.09 -0.52 12.59
CA ASP A 61 -3.90 -0.44 13.44
C ASP A 61 -2.60 -0.51 12.61
N GLN A 62 -1.70 0.45 12.83
CA GLN A 62 -0.46 0.59 12.07
C GLN A 62 0.40 -0.69 12.09
N GLU A 63 0.64 -1.30 13.25
CA GLU A 63 1.53 -2.46 13.36
C GLU A 63 0.93 -3.69 12.64
N TYR A 64 -0.39 -3.81 12.62
CA TYR A 64 -1.10 -4.86 11.90
C TYR A 64 -1.04 -4.62 10.38
N LEU A 65 -1.20 -3.38 9.93
CA LEU A 65 -1.06 -3.02 8.52
C LEU A 65 0.35 -3.28 7.99
N GLU A 66 1.39 -3.02 8.81
CA GLU A 66 2.78 -3.36 8.48
C GLU A 66 2.97 -4.87 8.26
N VAL A 67 2.31 -5.70 9.08
CA VAL A 67 2.27 -7.17 8.90
C VAL A 67 1.56 -7.55 7.60
N VAL A 68 0.43 -6.91 7.29
CA VAL A 68 -0.31 -7.15 6.03
C VAL A 68 0.59 -6.87 4.82
N LEU A 69 1.29 -5.73 4.79
CA LEU A 69 2.23 -5.42 3.72
C LEU A 69 3.39 -6.42 3.67
N ALA A 70 3.94 -6.84 4.81
CA ALA A 70 5.00 -7.84 4.85
C ALA A 70 4.58 -9.17 4.22
N ARG A 71 3.36 -9.64 4.52
CA ARG A 71 2.80 -10.86 3.93
C ARG A 71 2.46 -10.70 2.45
N LEU A 72 2.04 -9.51 2.02
CA LEU A 72 1.85 -9.23 0.59
C LEU A 72 3.18 -9.25 -0.15
N ARG A 73 4.24 -8.63 0.39
CA ARG A 73 5.60 -8.72 -0.19
C ARG A 73 6.07 -10.16 -0.31
N GLU A 74 5.87 -10.96 0.74
CA GLU A 74 6.21 -12.40 0.75
C GLU A 74 5.49 -13.16 -0.37
N ALA A 75 4.18 -12.91 -0.56
CA ALA A 75 3.38 -13.55 -1.61
C ALA A 75 3.87 -13.26 -3.03
N TYR A 76 4.52 -12.11 -3.24
CA TYR A 76 5.06 -11.67 -4.53
C TYR A 76 6.59 -11.73 -4.63
N SER A 77 7.26 -12.34 -3.65
CA SER A 77 8.73 -12.44 -3.61
C SER A 77 9.34 -13.08 -4.86
N ALA A 78 8.64 -14.04 -5.48
CA ALA A 78 9.07 -14.68 -6.73
C ALA A 78 8.85 -13.83 -8.00
N ASN A 79 7.87 -12.92 -7.98
CA ASN A 79 7.44 -12.15 -9.18
C ASN A 79 7.94 -10.70 -9.18
N SER A 80 8.57 -10.23 -8.08
CA SER A 80 9.12 -8.88 -7.85
C SER A 80 8.14 -7.70 -8.02
N THR A 81 6.97 -7.90 -8.63
CA THR A 81 5.97 -6.88 -8.92
C THR A 81 4.61 -7.30 -8.36
N ILE A 82 3.98 -6.42 -7.59
CA ILE A 82 2.62 -6.52 -7.09
C ILE A 82 1.69 -5.86 -8.14
N PRO A 83 0.70 -6.58 -8.68
CA PRO A 83 -0.13 -6.11 -9.79
C PRO A 83 -1.10 -5.01 -9.36
N GLU A 84 -1.53 -4.18 -10.33
CA GLU A 84 -2.45 -3.03 -10.14
C GLU A 84 -3.65 -3.38 -9.25
N ALA A 85 -4.30 -4.52 -9.51
CA ALA A 85 -5.50 -4.94 -8.79
C ALA A 85 -5.27 -5.19 -7.28
N LYS A 86 -4.04 -5.47 -6.87
CA LYS A 86 -3.68 -5.57 -5.45
C LYS A 86 -3.33 -4.21 -4.86
N VAL A 87 -2.64 -3.37 -5.62
CA VAL A 87 -2.26 -2.02 -5.19
C VAL A 87 -3.51 -1.15 -4.97
N GLN A 88 -4.52 -1.27 -5.84
CA GLN A 88 -5.77 -0.52 -5.77
C GLN A 88 -6.58 -0.77 -4.48
N VAL A 89 -6.40 -1.91 -3.82
CA VAL A 89 -7.16 -2.30 -2.62
C VAL A 89 -6.32 -2.27 -1.35
N LEU A 90 -5.14 -1.62 -1.38
CA LEU A 90 -4.30 -1.49 -0.18
C LEU A 90 -4.96 -0.65 0.90
N GLY A 91 -5.81 0.32 0.52
CA GLY A 91 -6.49 1.20 1.47
C GLY A 91 -5.50 1.82 2.48
N PRO A 92 -5.80 1.78 3.80
CA PRO A 92 -4.92 2.35 4.82
C PRO A 92 -3.56 1.65 4.90
N ALA A 93 -3.44 0.39 4.44
CA ALA A 93 -2.14 -0.30 4.40
C ALA A 93 -1.13 0.40 3.50
N SER A 94 -1.58 1.16 2.50
CA SER A 94 -0.66 1.91 1.64
C SER A 94 0.15 2.94 2.43
N HIS A 95 -0.44 3.60 3.43
CA HIS A 95 0.21 4.71 4.16
C HIS A 95 1.24 4.26 5.20
N VAL A 96 1.37 2.96 5.47
CA VAL A 96 2.46 2.39 6.29
C VAL A 96 3.58 1.79 5.43
N ALA A 97 3.51 2.00 4.12
CA ALA A 97 4.46 1.45 3.17
C ALA A 97 5.82 2.15 3.19
N THR A 98 6.85 1.36 2.90
CA THR A 98 8.21 1.86 2.69
C THR A 98 8.47 2.11 1.21
N ASN A 99 9.58 2.78 0.89
CA ASN A 99 10.02 2.89 -0.50
C ASN A 99 10.26 1.52 -1.18
N ALA A 100 10.63 0.50 -0.40
CA ALA A 100 10.81 -0.87 -0.91
C ALA A 100 9.48 -1.47 -1.37
N ASP A 101 8.39 -1.20 -0.66
CA ASP A 101 7.03 -1.59 -1.06
C ASP A 101 6.62 -0.91 -2.36
N ILE A 102 6.73 0.42 -2.41
CA ILE A 102 6.37 1.24 -3.58
C ILE A 102 7.13 0.77 -4.83
N THR A 103 8.39 0.35 -4.66
CA THR A 103 9.21 -0.21 -5.75
C THR A 103 8.64 -1.51 -6.32
N MET A 104 7.93 -2.30 -5.52
CA MET A 104 7.24 -3.51 -5.99
C MET A 104 5.88 -3.23 -6.64
N TRP A 105 5.23 -2.10 -6.37
CA TRP A 105 3.87 -1.84 -6.86
C TRP A 105 3.81 -1.53 -8.37
N SER A 106 2.84 -2.08 -9.09
CA SER A 106 2.46 -1.58 -10.42
C SER A 106 1.54 -0.37 -10.26
N ILE A 107 1.96 0.79 -10.77
CA ILE A 107 1.23 2.06 -10.67
C ILE A 107 1.17 2.70 -12.07
N THR A 108 0.48 2.06 -12.99
CA THR A 108 0.42 2.47 -14.40
C THR A 108 -0.93 3.09 -14.76
N LYS A 109 -1.97 2.83 -13.96
CA LYS A 109 -3.34 3.29 -14.20
C LYS A 109 -3.72 4.42 -13.26
N ILE A 110 -4.53 5.36 -13.76
CA ILE A 110 -5.03 6.48 -12.94
C ILE A 110 -5.90 6.01 -11.77
N ASP A 111 -6.67 4.94 -11.92
CA ASP A 111 -7.46 4.36 -10.82
C ASP A 111 -6.56 3.92 -9.66
N THR A 112 -5.38 3.36 -9.97
CA THR A 112 -4.39 2.95 -8.97
C THR A 112 -3.73 4.15 -8.31
N LEU A 113 -3.35 5.16 -9.09
CA LEU A 113 -2.85 6.41 -8.53
C LEU A 113 -3.88 7.06 -7.60
N SER A 114 -5.16 7.08 -8.02
CA SER A 114 -6.25 7.68 -7.25
C SER A 114 -6.49 6.93 -5.94
N ALA A 115 -6.52 5.60 -5.97
CA ALA A 115 -6.67 4.79 -4.76
C ALA A 115 -5.52 5.01 -3.76
N LEU A 116 -4.29 5.18 -4.25
CA LEU A 116 -3.14 5.49 -3.40
C LEU A 116 -3.17 6.92 -2.85
N MET A 117 -3.76 7.87 -3.57
CA MET A 117 -3.79 9.30 -3.18
C MET A 117 -5.04 9.67 -2.37
N ASP A 118 -5.83 8.68 -1.94
CA ASP A 118 -7.04 8.91 -1.14
C ASP A 118 -6.68 9.50 0.23
N SER A 119 -6.98 10.79 0.39
CA SER A 119 -6.72 11.54 1.62
C SER A 119 -7.45 11.02 2.86
N SER A 120 -8.45 10.13 2.73
CA SER A 120 -9.14 9.52 3.87
C SER A 120 -8.23 8.60 4.69
N TYR A 121 -7.12 8.11 4.11
CA TYR A 121 -6.11 7.30 4.79
C TYR A 121 -4.97 8.13 5.40
N GLY A 122 -5.07 9.45 5.34
CA GLY A 122 -4.08 10.39 5.85
C GLY A 122 -3.22 10.99 4.74
N ASN A 123 -2.27 11.84 5.15
CA ASN A 123 -1.34 12.46 4.22
C ASN A 123 -0.15 11.54 3.97
N TRP A 124 0.37 11.54 2.76
CA TRP A 124 1.64 10.91 2.47
C TRP A 124 2.80 11.71 3.05
N ASP A 125 3.86 11.00 3.45
CA ASP A 125 5.18 11.59 3.50
C ASP A 125 5.57 12.11 2.09
N ALA A 126 6.21 13.28 2.05
CA ALA A 126 6.52 13.97 0.79
C ALA A 126 7.37 13.09 -0.15
N ALA A 127 8.36 12.36 0.38
CA ALA A 127 9.20 11.50 -0.43
C ALA A 127 8.43 10.29 -0.96
N MET A 128 7.49 9.73 -0.18
CA MET A 128 6.64 8.63 -0.64
C MET A 128 5.64 9.10 -1.71
N ALA A 129 5.02 10.27 -1.54
CA ALA A 129 4.14 10.87 -2.54
C ALA A 129 4.90 11.08 -3.87
N GLN A 130 6.10 11.66 -3.79
CA GLN A 130 6.96 11.84 -4.95
C GLN A 130 7.33 10.51 -5.61
N ALA A 131 7.67 9.48 -4.84
CA ALA A 131 8.00 8.16 -5.37
C ALA A 131 6.83 7.53 -6.14
N ILE A 132 5.62 7.59 -5.59
CA ILE A 132 4.40 7.05 -6.22
C ILE A 132 4.10 7.80 -7.53
N VAL A 133 4.04 9.13 -7.50
CA VAL A 133 3.72 9.94 -8.68
C VAL A 133 4.80 9.81 -9.76
N SER A 134 6.07 9.83 -9.37
CA SER A 134 7.18 9.64 -10.31
C SER A 134 7.12 8.27 -10.98
N LYS A 135 6.74 7.23 -10.23
CA LYS A 135 6.56 5.88 -10.78
C LYS A 135 5.42 5.83 -11.79
N TYR A 136 4.29 6.48 -11.50
CA TYR A 136 3.19 6.62 -12.45
C TYR A 136 3.60 7.29 -13.75
N LEU A 137 4.32 8.42 -13.66
CA LEU A 137 4.76 9.21 -14.81
C LEU A 137 5.86 8.55 -15.65
N ARG A 138 6.55 7.53 -15.13
CA ARG A 138 7.51 6.73 -15.93
C ARG A 138 6.82 5.83 -16.96
N THR A 139 5.51 5.61 -16.82
CA THR A 139 4.73 4.85 -17.80
C THR A 139 4.50 5.70 -19.04
N SER A 140 4.86 5.18 -20.21
CA SER A 140 4.68 5.91 -21.47
C SER A 140 3.21 6.30 -21.67
N GLY A 141 2.98 7.58 -21.96
CA GLY A 141 1.64 8.14 -22.15
C GLY A 141 1.03 8.77 -20.90
N ASN A 142 1.54 8.47 -19.70
CA ASN A 142 1.05 9.10 -18.48
C ASN A 142 1.58 10.53 -18.35
N THR A 143 0.72 11.45 -17.92
CA THR A 143 1.03 12.88 -17.77
C THR A 143 0.29 13.46 -16.56
N LEU A 144 0.60 14.70 -16.17
CA LEU A 144 -0.17 15.44 -15.16
C LEU A 144 -1.33 16.21 -15.84
N GLY A 145 -2.37 15.47 -16.23
CA GLY A 145 -3.63 16.00 -16.74
C GLY A 145 -4.61 16.38 -15.63
N SER A 146 -5.77 16.94 -15.98
CA SER A 146 -6.78 17.36 -14.99
C SER A 146 -7.20 16.21 -14.07
N ALA A 147 -7.32 14.99 -14.60
CA ALA A 147 -7.71 13.82 -13.81
C ALA A 147 -6.63 13.47 -12.78
N GLU A 148 -5.36 13.40 -13.19
CA GLU A 148 -4.26 13.12 -12.27
C GLU A 148 -4.10 14.20 -11.20
N LEU A 149 -4.25 15.48 -11.57
CA LEU A 149 -4.16 16.58 -10.62
C LEU A 149 -5.27 16.51 -9.57
N ASN A 150 -6.49 16.17 -9.98
CA ASN A 150 -7.61 15.95 -9.07
C ASN A 150 -7.37 14.75 -8.13
N SER A 151 -6.77 13.68 -8.65
CA SER A 151 -6.45 12.48 -7.86
C SER A 151 -5.32 12.72 -6.86
N ILE A 152 -4.23 13.38 -7.27
CA ILE A 152 -3.06 13.63 -6.42
C ILE A 152 -3.42 14.60 -5.28
N GLY A 153 -4.17 15.66 -5.61
CA GLY A 153 -4.54 16.70 -4.65
C GLY A 153 -3.37 17.63 -4.28
N GLY A 154 -3.71 18.79 -3.71
CA GLY A 154 -2.76 19.88 -3.46
C GLY A 154 -1.54 19.48 -2.61
N PRO A 155 -1.70 18.88 -1.41
CA PRO A 155 -0.57 18.55 -0.55
C PRO A 155 0.47 17.61 -1.19
N ASN A 156 0.00 16.55 -1.86
CA ASN A 156 0.88 15.60 -2.53
C ASN A 156 1.50 16.22 -3.80
N LEU A 157 0.76 17.07 -4.52
CA LEU A 157 1.28 17.80 -5.68
C LEU A 157 2.42 18.74 -5.28
N CYS A 158 2.30 19.42 -4.14
CA CYS A 158 3.35 20.28 -3.59
C CYS A 158 4.62 19.52 -3.15
N SER A 159 4.56 18.18 -3.08
CA SER A 159 5.71 17.33 -2.74
C SER A 159 6.54 16.92 -3.97
N LEU A 160 6.09 17.26 -5.18
CA LEU A 160 6.79 16.90 -6.41
C LEU A 160 7.96 17.84 -6.73
N ASP A 161 8.97 17.29 -7.40
CA ASP A 161 10.05 18.10 -7.96
C ASP A 161 9.50 19.17 -8.91
N THR A 162 10.12 20.35 -8.87
CA THR A 162 9.73 21.46 -9.73
C THR A 162 9.73 21.06 -11.21
N SER A 163 10.66 20.21 -11.65
CA SER A 163 10.73 19.71 -13.03
C SER A 163 9.46 18.97 -13.46
N LEU A 164 8.81 18.22 -12.56
CA LEU A 164 7.53 17.58 -12.83
C LEU A 164 6.40 18.60 -12.85
N LEU A 165 6.39 19.55 -11.91
CA LEU A 165 5.39 20.62 -11.86
C LEU A 165 5.41 21.49 -13.13
N TRP A 166 6.59 21.73 -13.71
CA TRP A 166 6.75 22.45 -14.98
C TRP A 166 6.13 21.74 -16.19
N THR A 167 5.82 20.44 -16.09
CA THR A 167 5.13 19.70 -17.17
C THR A 167 3.62 19.94 -17.21
N ILE A 168 3.06 20.56 -16.16
CA ILE A 168 1.64 20.85 -16.07
C ILE A 168 1.29 21.95 -17.07
N THR A 169 0.33 21.66 -17.96
CA THR A 169 -0.13 22.59 -18.98
C THR A 169 -1.31 23.41 -18.47
N GLN A 170 -1.56 24.58 -19.07
CA GLN A 170 -2.76 25.37 -18.76
C GLN A 170 -4.06 24.60 -19.00
N SER A 171 -4.09 23.71 -20.01
CA SER A 171 -5.23 22.82 -20.25
C SER A 171 -5.47 21.83 -19.11
N SER A 172 -4.42 21.38 -18.41
CA SER A 172 -4.54 20.47 -17.27
C SER A 172 -5.15 21.14 -16.03
N LEU A 173 -5.10 22.48 -15.94
CA LEU A 173 -5.60 23.25 -14.80
C LEU A 173 -7.08 23.64 -14.91
N ARG A 174 -7.76 23.16 -15.96
CA ARG A 174 -9.16 23.45 -16.23
C ARG A 174 -10.09 22.42 -15.59
#